data_AF-A0A7S0DY57-F1
#
_entry.id   AF-A0A7S0DY57-F1
#
_cell.length_a   1.000
_cell.length_b   1.000
_cell.length_c   1.000
_cell.angle_alpha   90.00
_cell.angle_beta   90.00
_cell.angle_gamma   90.00
#
_symmetry.space_group_name_H-M   'P 1'
#
loop_
_entity.id
_entity.type
_entity.pdbx_description
1 polymer ?
#
loop_
_entity_poly.entity_id
_entity_poly.type
_entity_poly.pdbx_seq_one_letter_code
_entity_poly.pdbx_strand_id
1 'polypeptide(L)'
;RTVSMSSMNESLLQSNHVEIVNVEDQAMAHAPAAAEELQHFAAAQNLNRNESMESRKSIQQNIFSIYGRLERLDVDPINQPYYVDTHRKIERGYNLNGQIVFTSKVFYRWILTVLIGMAIAIIARAVQVSIQVLVDQRNDQVEMYVRQGSTMLQAFVFFAVWNSCFALVGGLLTITLEPATAADGIAEIKAFMNGTHVKHFLKLRTILVKIVGTILAASSGLASGSEGPLIHIGAGIASGMTRGDKVQSLCFEFSPAILGRFHNDRDRRDFISAGAGAGMAAAFGAPIGGVLFVLEETSNAWHPQLIWNMFTAALVATVSLAFIKADLNSGDVSLAGLLSFGTTNSVQRLRDGGILADSSVEAPIYWWEIIMFVVVGILGGIVGGVFNRAVSLLSLVRPRNNLLRAFEVFAISLITSASIFYLVVLNPVCRDNGLWTCRDGGSWGDWCSGPLDLDTCKGPTSSCANASAWMCQGGSSAGRSCRDSDCEQLGGKCVPLQIPAINRGMQMGCDVGQYNELATLLFGHHELSISRMMTQAWPFSPYSIASMLKAAAVTFVLMLITFGAH
;
A
#
# COMPACT_ATOMS: atom_id res chain seq x y z
N ARG A 1 -9.46 -62.55 3.76
CA ARG A 1 -8.64 -63.38 4.68
C ARG A 1 -9.16 -63.11 6.09
N THR A 2 -9.74 -64.12 6.72
CA THR A 2 -10.32 -64.06 8.07
C THR A 2 -9.22 -64.21 9.12
N VAL A 3 -9.22 -63.34 10.13
CA VAL A 3 -8.59 -63.55 11.43
C VAL A 3 -9.60 -63.12 12.50
N SER A 4 -9.65 -63.87 13.59
CA SER A 4 -10.79 -63.97 14.51
C SER A 4 -10.95 -62.82 15.51
N MET A 5 -12.18 -62.32 15.65
CA MET A 5 -12.64 -61.62 16.85
C MET A 5 -12.99 -62.65 17.94
N SER A 6 -12.09 -62.91 18.91
CA SER A 6 -12.42 -63.80 20.04
C SER A 6 -11.54 -63.69 21.30
N SER A 7 -10.88 -62.55 21.58
CA SER A 7 -9.95 -62.48 22.74
C SER A 7 -9.75 -61.10 23.41
N MET A 8 -10.66 -60.13 23.24
CA MET A 8 -10.53 -58.78 23.83
C MET A 8 -11.79 -58.27 24.57
N ASN A 9 -12.57 -59.17 25.19
CA ASN A 9 -13.84 -58.79 25.85
C ASN A 9 -13.90 -59.04 27.37
N GLU A 10 -12.80 -59.40 28.04
CA GLU A 10 -12.79 -59.63 29.50
C GLU A 10 -11.84 -58.70 30.30
N SER A 11 -11.09 -57.81 29.64
CA SER A 11 -10.15 -56.89 30.32
C SER A 11 -10.65 -55.45 30.50
N LEU A 12 -11.95 -55.18 30.26
CA LEU A 12 -12.53 -53.83 30.21
C LEU A 12 -13.50 -53.49 31.35
N LEU A 13 -13.56 -54.31 32.42
CA LEU A 13 -14.53 -54.16 33.53
C LEU A 13 -13.93 -53.95 34.93
N GLN A 14 -12.60 -53.75 35.05
CA GLN A 14 -11.95 -53.45 36.34
C GLN A 14 -10.85 -52.38 36.24
N SER A 15 -11.22 -51.13 35.94
CA SER A 15 -10.40 -49.95 36.31
C SER A 15 -11.21 -48.64 36.36
N ASN A 16 -12.35 -48.64 37.05
CA ASN A 16 -13.02 -47.40 37.46
C ASN A 16 -12.27 -46.74 38.63
N HIS A 17 -11.12 -46.14 38.33
CA HIS A 17 -10.54 -45.08 39.16
C HIS A 17 -10.28 -43.87 38.27
N VAL A 18 -11.00 -42.77 38.55
CA VAL A 18 -10.74 -41.47 37.95
C VAL A 18 -9.48 -40.93 38.62
N GLU A 19 -8.34 -41.08 37.95
CA GLU A 19 -7.10 -40.43 38.37
C GLU A 19 -7.09 -39.01 37.77
N ILE A 20 -7.20 -38.01 38.65
CA ILE A 20 -7.08 -36.59 38.27
C ILE A 20 -5.60 -36.31 38.06
N VAL A 21 -5.10 -36.56 36.85
CA VAL A 21 -3.73 -36.24 36.46
C VAL A 21 -3.59 -34.72 36.36
N ASN A 22 -2.74 -34.13 37.20
CA ASN A 22 -2.45 -32.70 37.18
C ASN A 22 -1.84 -32.29 35.84
N VAL A 23 -2.38 -31.22 35.26
CA VAL A 23 -1.96 -30.68 33.95
C VAL A 23 -0.56 -30.01 34.01
N GLU A 24 0.02 -29.84 35.19
CA GLU A 24 1.36 -29.26 35.38
C GLU A 24 2.50 -30.19 34.91
N ASP A 25 2.38 -31.52 35.06
CA ASP A 25 3.50 -32.44 34.78
C ASP A 25 3.80 -32.62 33.28
N GLN A 26 2.79 -32.46 32.40
CA GLN A 26 3.01 -32.50 30.95
C GLN A 26 3.63 -31.20 30.41
N ALA A 27 3.55 -30.08 31.14
CA ALA A 27 4.16 -28.82 30.72
C ALA A 27 5.70 -28.84 30.82
N MET A 28 6.28 -29.69 31.68
CA MET A 28 7.73 -29.78 31.87
C MET A 28 8.46 -30.63 30.80
N ALA A 29 7.76 -31.52 30.09
CA ALA A 29 8.38 -32.46 29.14
C ALA A 29 8.93 -31.78 27.85
N HIS A 30 8.42 -30.60 27.49
CA HIS A 30 8.84 -29.86 26.29
C HIS A 30 9.77 -28.66 26.57
N ALA A 31 10.25 -28.51 27.80
CA ALA A 31 11.18 -27.46 28.19
C ALA A 31 12.54 -27.40 27.45
N PRO A 32 13.19 -28.49 27.00
CA PRO A 32 14.57 -28.39 26.49
C PRO A 32 14.68 -27.68 25.13
N ALA A 33 13.69 -27.80 24.24
CA ALA A 33 13.75 -27.16 22.92
C ALA A 33 13.69 -25.62 23.00
N ALA A 34 12.91 -25.08 23.94
CA ALA A 34 12.84 -23.65 24.18
C ALA A 34 14.14 -23.08 24.79
N ALA A 35 14.95 -23.93 25.45
CA ALA A 35 16.24 -23.52 26.01
C ALA A 35 17.33 -23.38 24.94
N GLU A 36 17.35 -24.23 23.91
CA GLU A 36 18.29 -24.10 22.78
C GLU A 36 18.00 -22.86 21.91
N GLU A 37 16.73 -22.57 21.58
CA GLU A 37 16.38 -21.34 20.86
C GLU A 37 16.78 -20.07 21.65
N LEU A 38 16.63 -20.09 22.98
CA LEU A 38 17.07 -19.00 23.86
C LEU A 38 18.60 -18.82 23.87
N GLN A 39 19.38 -19.89 23.77
CA GLN A 39 20.84 -19.79 23.65
C GLN A 39 21.25 -19.19 22.30
N HIS A 40 20.59 -19.57 21.21
CA HIS A 40 20.82 -18.95 19.90
C HIS A 40 20.41 -17.47 19.85
N PHE A 41 19.29 -17.09 20.49
CA PHE A 41 18.88 -15.68 20.58
C PHE A 41 19.84 -14.84 21.44
N ALA A 42 20.38 -15.42 22.53
CA ALA A 42 21.39 -14.78 23.36
C ALA A 42 22.74 -14.62 22.64
N ALA A 43 23.09 -15.53 21.72
CA ALA A 43 24.29 -15.41 20.89
C ALA A 43 24.13 -14.38 19.74
N ALA A 44 22.92 -14.19 19.21
CA ALA A 44 22.64 -13.22 18.16
C ALA A 44 22.71 -11.76 18.65
N GLN A 45 22.47 -11.51 19.95
CA GLN A 45 22.64 -10.20 20.56
C GLN A 45 24.08 -10.01 21.05
N ASN A 46 24.92 -9.36 20.23
CA ASN A 46 26.17 -8.73 20.65
C ASN A 46 25.92 -7.53 21.61
N LEU A 47 25.24 -7.79 22.73
CA LEU A 47 25.04 -6.85 23.82
C LEU A 47 26.38 -6.63 24.52
N ASN A 48 26.86 -5.38 24.48
CA ASN A 48 28.10 -4.97 25.12
C ASN A 48 28.19 -5.50 26.56
N ARG A 49 29.36 -6.03 26.91
CA ARG A 49 29.63 -6.78 28.14
C ARG A 49 29.55 -5.95 29.44
N ASN A 50 29.14 -4.68 29.34
CA ASN A 50 29.22 -3.67 30.40
C ASN A 50 27.84 -3.26 31.00
N GLU A 51 26.72 -3.78 30.51
CA GLU A 51 25.41 -3.52 31.15
C GLU A 51 25.20 -4.38 32.41
N SER A 52 24.68 -3.76 33.46
CA SER A 52 24.49 -4.38 34.77
C SER A 52 23.51 -5.55 34.76
N MET A 53 23.75 -6.53 35.64
CA MET A 53 22.95 -7.76 35.73
C MET A 53 21.47 -7.50 36.07
N GLU A 54 21.17 -6.40 36.78
CA GLU A 54 19.80 -5.97 37.10
C GLU A 54 19.05 -5.43 35.87
N SER A 55 19.73 -4.67 34.99
CA SER A 55 19.13 -4.23 33.72
C SER A 55 18.68 -5.43 32.89
N ARG A 56 19.55 -6.44 32.74
CA ARG A 56 19.23 -7.70 32.04
C ARG A 56 18.03 -8.43 32.66
N LYS A 57 17.99 -8.56 34.00
CA LYS A 57 16.86 -9.21 34.70
C LYS A 57 15.54 -8.46 34.54
N SER A 58 15.54 -7.14 34.64
CA SER A 58 14.34 -6.32 34.44
C SER A 58 13.85 -6.36 32.98
N ILE A 59 14.74 -6.38 32.00
CA ILE A 59 14.40 -6.56 30.58
C ILE A 59 13.80 -7.96 30.36
N GLN A 60 14.43 -9.03 30.87
CA GLN A 60 13.89 -10.39 30.79
C GLN A 60 12.53 -10.53 31.49
N GLN A 61 12.32 -9.95 32.67
CA GLN A 61 11.03 -9.97 33.38
C GLN A 61 9.96 -9.19 32.63
N ASN A 62 10.29 -8.02 32.08
CA ASN A 62 9.36 -7.26 31.25
C ASN A 62 8.96 -8.06 30.01
N ILE A 63 9.92 -8.65 29.30
CA ILE A 63 9.69 -9.56 28.17
C ILE A 63 8.77 -10.72 28.59
N PHE A 64 9.10 -11.46 29.65
CA PHE A 64 8.29 -12.58 30.13
C PHE A 64 6.86 -12.16 30.52
N SER A 65 6.68 -10.97 31.10
CA SER A 65 5.37 -10.40 31.43
C SER A 65 4.53 -9.98 30.21
N ILE A 66 5.19 -9.73 29.06
CA ILE A 66 4.54 -9.42 27.78
C ILE A 66 4.17 -10.72 27.08
N TYR A 67 5.10 -11.68 26.98
CA TYR A 67 4.84 -13.01 26.40
C TYR A 67 3.77 -13.77 27.19
N GLY A 68 3.75 -13.68 28.52
CA GLY A 68 2.70 -14.28 29.36
C GLY A 68 1.28 -13.70 29.18
N ARG A 69 1.10 -12.62 28.41
CA ARG A 69 -0.24 -12.08 28.05
C ARG A 69 -0.70 -12.44 26.64
N LEU A 70 0.20 -13.03 25.83
CA LEU A 70 -0.06 -13.46 24.47
C LEU A 70 -0.50 -14.92 24.50
N GLU A 71 -1.80 -15.15 24.34
CA GLU A 71 -2.33 -16.50 24.11
C GLU A 71 -1.78 -17.04 22.78
N ARG A 72 -1.56 -18.36 22.69
CA ARG A 72 -1.28 -19.01 21.40
C ARG A 72 -2.59 -19.23 20.64
N LEU A 73 -2.51 -19.24 19.32
CA LEU A 73 -3.61 -19.59 18.43
C LEU A 73 -3.55 -21.10 18.16
N ASP A 74 -4.65 -21.81 18.40
CA ASP A 74 -4.72 -23.26 18.21
C ASP A 74 -4.90 -23.61 16.71
N VAL A 75 -3.78 -23.57 15.98
CA VAL A 75 -3.75 -23.87 14.53
C VAL A 75 -3.63 -25.38 14.27
N ASP A 76 -3.01 -26.12 15.18
CA ASP A 76 -2.76 -27.55 15.01
C ASP A 76 -4.08 -28.35 15.08
N PRO A 77 -4.34 -29.24 14.11
CA PRO A 77 -5.58 -30.01 14.08
C PRO A 77 -5.63 -31.00 15.25
N ILE A 78 -6.76 -31.01 15.97
CA ILE A 78 -7.01 -31.98 17.04
C ILE A 78 -7.03 -33.38 16.44
N ASN A 79 -5.96 -34.16 16.65
CA ASN A 79 -5.79 -35.51 16.11
C ASN A 79 -6.68 -36.59 16.80
N GLN A 80 -7.83 -36.20 17.35
CA GLN A 80 -8.82 -37.16 17.83
C GLN A 80 -9.56 -37.80 16.65
N PRO A 81 -9.69 -39.14 16.59
CA PRO A 81 -10.24 -39.83 15.42
C PRO A 81 -11.69 -39.41 15.10
N TYR A 82 -12.48 -39.07 16.12
CA TYR A 82 -13.84 -38.54 15.94
C TYR A 82 -13.86 -37.18 15.22
N TYR A 83 -12.94 -36.28 15.57
CA TYR A 83 -12.82 -34.95 14.95
C TYR A 83 -12.39 -35.09 13.48
N VAL A 84 -11.40 -35.94 13.20
CA VAL A 84 -10.89 -36.18 11.84
C VAL A 84 -11.95 -36.80 10.92
N ASP A 85 -12.71 -37.80 11.38
CA ASP A 85 -13.78 -38.41 10.59
C ASP A 85 -14.95 -37.44 10.35
N THR A 86 -15.32 -36.67 11.38
CA THR A 86 -16.34 -35.61 11.29
C THR A 86 -15.94 -34.54 10.27
N HIS A 87 -14.71 -34.03 10.35
CA HIS A 87 -14.19 -33.06 9.38
C HIS A 87 -14.20 -33.62 7.95
N ARG A 88 -13.72 -34.85 7.76
CA ARG A 88 -13.68 -35.52 6.45
C ARG A 88 -15.07 -35.71 5.84
N LYS A 89 -16.09 -36.01 6.66
CA LYS A 89 -17.49 -36.08 6.23
C LYS A 89 -18.01 -34.71 5.79
N ILE A 90 -17.81 -33.67 6.60
CA ILE A 90 -18.24 -32.29 6.31
C ILE A 90 -17.56 -31.72 5.05
N GLU A 91 -16.25 -31.93 4.88
CA GLU A 91 -15.52 -31.51 3.68
C GLU A 91 -16.09 -32.13 2.40
N ARG A 92 -16.40 -33.43 2.45
CA ARG A 92 -17.02 -34.18 1.34
C ARG A 92 -18.51 -33.88 1.14
N GLY A 93 -19.10 -32.98 1.93
CA GLY A 93 -20.51 -32.60 1.82
C GLY A 93 -21.49 -33.57 2.46
N TYR A 94 -21.07 -34.41 3.40
CA TYR A 94 -21.98 -35.27 4.17
C TYR A 94 -22.36 -34.58 5.49
N ASN A 95 -23.66 -34.66 5.85
CA ASN A 95 -24.12 -34.34 7.20
C ASN A 95 -23.58 -35.36 8.22
N LEU A 96 -23.64 -35.01 9.51
CA LEU A 96 -23.32 -35.94 10.62
C LEU A 96 -24.09 -37.27 10.53
N ASN A 97 -25.31 -37.22 9.98
CA ASN A 97 -26.19 -38.37 9.76
C ASN A 97 -25.92 -39.13 8.44
N GLY A 98 -24.81 -38.85 7.75
CA GLY A 98 -24.41 -39.55 6.52
C GLY A 98 -25.18 -39.19 5.25
N GLN A 99 -26.13 -38.25 5.30
CA GLN A 99 -26.85 -37.76 4.13
C GLN A 99 -25.99 -36.81 3.29
N ILE A 100 -26.09 -36.91 1.96
CA ILE A 100 -25.42 -36.02 1.01
C ILE A 100 -26.10 -34.65 1.05
N VAL A 101 -25.34 -33.61 1.41
CA VAL A 101 -25.72 -32.21 1.28
C VAL A 101 -25.09 -31.68 -0.01
N PHE A 102 -25.92 -31.15 -0.90
CA PHE A 102 -25.49 -30.69 -2.23
C PHE A 102 -24.43 -29.57 -2.21
N THR A 103 -24.26 -28.91 -1.06
CA THR A 103 -23.39 -27.74 -0.88
C THR A 103 -22.22 -28.03 0.06
N SER A 104 -21.13 -28.60 -0.48
CA SER A 104 -19.88 -28.87 0.26
C SER A 104 -19.28 -27.60 0.88
N LYS A 105 -18.57 -27.77 2.02
CA LYS A 105 -17.74 -26.73 2.65
C LYS A 105 -16.76 -26.10 1.64
N VAL A 106 -16.25 -26.87 0.67
CA VAL A 106 -15.33 -26.37 -0.36
C VAL A 106 -15.99 -25.31 -1.25
N PHE A 107 -17.25 -25.51 -1.65
CA PHE A 107 -17.98 -24.56 -2.51
C PHE A 107 -18.20 -23.21 -1.82
N TYR A 108 -18.66 -23.23 -0.55
CA TYR A 108 -18.79 -21.99 0.23
C TYR A 108 -17.45 -21.30 0.48
N ARG A 109 -16.35 -22.06 0.63
CA ARG A 109 -15.00 -21.50 0.79
C ARG A 109 -14.61 -20.66 -0.43
N TRP A 110 -14.88 -21.15 -1.63
CA TRP A 110 -14.65 -20.39 -2.87
C TRP A 110 -15.53 -19.15 -2.97
N ILE A 111 -16.83 -19.25 -2.67
CA ILE A 111 -17.75 -18.09 -2.67
C ILE A 111 -17.24 -17.00 -1.70
N LEU A 112 -16.91 -17.35 -0.46
CA LEU A 112 -16.37 -16.42 0.52
C LEU A 112 -15.07 -15.78 0.03
N THR A 113 -14.19 -16.55 -0.61
CA THR A 113 -12.92 -16.06 -1.19
C THR A 113 -13.16 -15.00 -2.27
N VAL A 114 -14.13 -15.21 -3.16
CA VAL A 114 -14.52 -14.23 -4.20
C VAL A 114 -15.17 -12.99 -3.57
N LEU A 115 -16.09 -13.16 -2.61
CA LEU A 115 -16.72 -12.04 -1.91
C LEU A 115 -15.70 -11.18 -1.15
N ILE A 116 -14.69 -11.79 -0.50
CA ILE A 116 -13.59 -11.08 0.17
C ILE A 116 -12.81 -10.21 -0.83
N GLY A 117 -12.44 -10.78 -1.99
CA GLY A 117 -11.74 -10.03 -3.05
C GLY A 117 -12.53 -8.81 -3.54
N MET A 118 -13.83 -8.97 -3.80
CA MET A 118 -14.69 -7.86 -4.22
C MET A 118 -14.86 -6.78 -3.13
N ALA A 119 -15.06 -7.19 -1.87
CA ALA A 119 -15.18 -6.26 -0.75
C ALA A 119 -13.89 -5.43 -0.53
N ILE A 120 -12.72 -6.07 -0.68
CA ILE A 120 -11.42 -5.40 -0.60
C ILE A 120 -11.26 -4.39 -1.74
N ALA A 121 -11.63 -4.74 -2.98
CA ALA A 121 -11.55 -3.82 -4.12
C ALA A 121 -12.40 -2.54 -3.93
N ILE A 122 -13.62 -2.70 -3.43
CA ILE A 122 -14.54 -1.58 -3.15
C ILE A 122 -13.95 -0.66 -2.05
N ILE A 123 -13.48 -1.25 -0.95
CA ILE A 123 -12.90 -0.49 0.18
C ILE A 123 -11.58 0.18 -0.21
N ALA A 124 -10.72 -0.50 -0.98
CA ALA A 124 -9.49 0.05 -1.53
C ALA A 124 -9.76 1.29 -2.40
N ARG A 125 -10.75 1.21 -3.31
CA ARG A 125 -11.14 2.38 -4.12
C ARG A 125 -11.72 3.50 -3.26
N ALA A 126 -12.57 3.18 -2.27
CA ALA A 126 -13.18 4.19 -1.41
C ALA A 126 -12.13 4.97 -0.59
N VAL A 127 -11.12 4.28 -0.04
CA VAL A 127 -9.96 4.91 0.62
C VAL A 127 -9.23 5.83 -0.37
N GLN A 128 -8.93 5.32 -1.57
CA GLN A 128 -8.18 6.10 -2.56
C GLN A 128 -8.91 7.34 -3.06
N VAL A 129 -10.21 7.24 -3.36
CA VAL A 129 -11.04 8.40 -3.74
C VAL A 129 -11.05 9.43 -2.62
N SER A 130 -11.18 8.99 -1.37
CA SER A 130 -11.24 9.90 -0.21
C SER A 130 -9.94 10.68 -0.06
N ILE A 131 -8.78 10.02 -0.16
CA ILE A 131 -7.46 10.67 -0.12
C ILE A 131 -7.29 11.62 -1.32
N GLN A 132 -7.65 11.16 -2.53
CA GLN A 132 -7.54 11.95 -3.76
C GLN A 132 -8.31 13.27 -3.64
N VAL A 133 -9.60 13.21 -3.31
CA VAL A 133 -10.47 14.39 -3.17
C VAL A 133 -9.96 15.36 -2.11
N LEU A 134 -9.53 14.86 -0.94
CA LEU A 134 -9.07 15.73 0.16
C LEU A 134 -7.73 16.43 -0.16
N VAL A 135 -6.80 15.74 -0.80
CA VAL A 135 -5.50 16.32 -1.20
C VAL A 135 -5.66 17.28 -2.39
N ASP A 136 -6.52 16.95 -3.37
CA ASP A 136 -6.81 17.85 -4.49
C ASP A 136 -7.50 19.13 -4.00
N GLN A 137 -8.49 19.03 -3.11
CA GLN A 137 -9.14 20.19 -2.48
C GLN A 137 -8.13 21.09 -1.74
N ARG A 138 -7.23 20.50 -0.93
CA ARG A 138 -6.16 21.24 -0.25
C ARG A 138 -5.27 21.97 -1.26
N ASN A 139 -4.85 21.29 -2.31
CA ASN A 139 -3.93 21.80 -3.31
C ASN A 139 -4.56 22.92 -4.14
N ASP A 140 -5.80 22.75 -4.60
CA ASP A 140 -6.58 23.76 -5.34
C ASP A 140 -6.76 25.04 -4.49
N GLN A 141 -7.03 24.92 -3.18
CA GLN A 141 -7.13 26.08 -2.28
C GLN A 141 -5.79 26.80 -2.08
N VAL A 142 -4.69 26.07 -1.87
CA VAL A 142 -3.33 26.67 -1.79
C VAL A 142 -3.00 27.42 -3.09
N GLU A 143 -3.32 26.83 -4.25
CA GLU A 143 -3.11 27.47 -5.55
C GLU A 143 -3.99 28.72 -5.72
N MET A 144 -5.25 28.71 -5.27
CA MET A 144 -6.10 29.90 -5.25
C MET A 144 -5.50 31.05 -4.42
N TYR A 145 -4.99 30.77 -3.22
CA TYR A 145 -4.34 31.79 -2.39
C TYR A 145 -3.11 32.40 -3.09
N VAL A 146 -2.29 31.57 -3.75
CA VAL A 146 -1.12 32.03 -4.51
C VAL A 146 -1.54 32.87 -5.72
N ARG A 147 -2.55 32.45 -6.49
CA ARG A 147 -3.06 33.15 -7.69
C ARG A 147 -3.73 34.50 -7.36
N GLN A 148 -4.39 34.63 -6.20
CA GLN A 148 -5.07 35.87 -5.80
C GLN A 148 -4.12 36.98 -5.32
N GLY A 149 -2.80 36.78 -5.37
CA GLY A 149 -1.82 37.75 -4.89
C GLY A 149 -1.80 37.90 -3.36
N SER A 150 -2.38 36.94 -2.63
CA SER A 150 -2.27 36.92 -1.17
C SER A 150 -0.83 36.68 -0.73
N THR A 151 -0.47 37.13 0.48
CA THR A 151 0.88 36.90 0.99
C THR A 151 1.16 35.41 1.09
N MET A 152 2.34 34.94 0.68
CA MET A 152 2.76 33.51 0.77
C MET A 152 2.56 32.92 2.18
N LEU A 153 2.61 33.76 3.22
CA LEU A 153 2.28 33.40 4.60
C LEU A 153 0.84 32.89 4.79
N GLN A 154 -0.15 33.45 4.07
CA GLN A 154 -1.55 33.00 4.16
C GLN A 154 -1.72 31.61 3.54
N ALA A 155 -1.12 31.38 2.35
CA ALA A 155 -1.08 30.06 1.73
C ALA A 155 -0.36 29.03 2.62
N PHE A 156 0.75 29.42 3.28
CA PHE A 156 1.44 28.57 4.26
C PHE A 156 0.56 28.24 5.46
N VAL A 157 -0.07 29.25 6.08
CA VAL A 157 -0.94 29.06 7.26
C VAL A 157 -2.11 28.15 6.92
N PHE A 158 -2.76 28.33 5.76
CA PHE A 158 -3.83 27.43 5.32
C PHE A 158 -3.32 25.98 5.17
N PHE A 159 -2.21 25.78 4.46
CA PHE A 159 -1.61 24.46 4.24
C PHE A 159 -1.22 23.78 5.55
N ALA A 160 -0.55 24.51 6.45
CA ALA A 160 -0.12 24.00 7.75
C ALA A 160 -1.31 23.69 8.67
N VAL A 161 -2.36 24.52 8.69
CA VAL A 161 -3.58 24.28 9.49
C VAL A 161 -4.34 23.06 8.97
N TRP A 162 -4.52 22.93 7.65
CA TRP A 162 -5.17 21.76 7.04
C TRP A 162 -4.47 20.45 7.42
N ASN A 163 -3.16 20.39 7.16
CA ASN A 163 -2.33 19.23 7.45
C ASN A 163 -2.34 18.90 8.96
N SER A 164 -2.09 19.90 9.82
CA SER A 164 -2.04 19.71 11.27
C SER A 164 -3.38 19.27 11.86
N CYS A 165 -4.50 19.75 11.30
CA CYS A 165 -5.84 19.36 11.72
C CYS A 165 -6.09 17.87 11.42
N PHE A 166 -5.84 17.42 10.19
CA PHE A 166 -6.07 16.02 9.81
C PHE A 166 -5.09 15.07 10.52
N ALA A 167 -3.81 15.44 10.67
CA ALA A 167 -2.85 14.67 11.43
C ALA A 167 -3.28 14.54 12.91
N LEU A 168 -3.72 15.63 13.55
CA LEU A 168 -4.22 15.58 14.93
C LEU A 168 -5.47 14.72 15.07
N VAL A 169 -6.46 14.87 14.18
CA VAL A 169 -7.71 14.08 14.27
C VAL A 169 -7.41 12.60 14.03
N GLY A 170 -6.58 12.25 13.05
CA GLY A 170 -6.14 10.87 12.79
C GLY A 170 -5.36 10.26 13.96
N GLY A 171 -4.37 10.99 14.47
CA GLY A 171 -3.57 10.57 15.64
C GLY A 171 -4.42 10.41 16.91
N LEU A 172 -5.30 11.36 17.21
CA LEU A 172 -6.21 11.28 18.36
C LEU A 172 -7.19 10.11 18.22
N LEU A 173 -7.69 9.81 17.02
CA LEU A 173 -8.56 8.65 16.76
C LEU A 173 -7.85 7.34 17.12
N THR A 174 -6.62 7.15 16.64
CA THR A 174 -5.78 5.98 16.95
C THR A 174 -5.42 5.91 18.45
N ILE A 175 -4.97 7.03 19.04
CA ILE A 175 -4.52 7.07 20.45
C ILE A 175 -5.68 6.82 21.44
N THR A 176 -6.89 7.29 21.13
CA THR A 176 -8.02 7.24 22.09
C THR A 176 -8.98 6.07 21.88
N LEU A 177 -9.27 5.67 20.64
CA LEU A 177 -10.24 4.62 20.38
C LEU A 177 -9.63 3.22 20.41
N GLU A 178 -8.51 3.02 19.70
CA GLU A 178 -7.97 1.68 19.45
C GLU A 178 -6.45 1.74 19.14
N PRO A 179 -5.57 1.81 20.16
CA PRO A 179 -4.11 1.94 19.96
C PRO A 179 -3.46 0.80 19.14
N ALA A 180 -4.16 -0.32 18.95
CA ALA A 180 -3.78 -1.42 18.07
C ALA A 180 -3.90 -1.08 16.55
N THR A 181 -4.34 0.13 16.17
CA THR A 181 -4.33 0.60 14.78
C THR A 181 -3.07 1.35 14.37
N ALA A 182 -2.16 1.70 15.29
CA ALA A 182 -0.91 2.40 14.97
C ALA A 182 -0.03 1.61 13.98
N ALA A 183 0.86 2.31 13.27
CA ALA A 183 1.68 1.78 12.17
C ALA A 183 0.85 1.08 11.06
N ASP A 184 1.46 0.28 10.19
CA ASP A 184 0.75 -0.32 9.03
C ASP A 184 -0.09 -1.56 9.38
N GLY A 185 0.27 -2.30 10.44
CA GLY A 185 -0.40 -3.56 10.83
C GLY A 185 0.25 -4.84 10.29
N ILE A 186 1.32 -4.74 9.49
CA ILE A 186 2.00 -5.90 8.89
C ILE A 186 2.68 -6.77 9.96
N ALA A 187 3.30 -6.16 10.96
CA ALA A 187 3.98 -6.87 12.05
C ALA A 187 3.00 -7.68 12.90
N GLU A 188 1.79 -7.16 13.09
CA GLU A 188 0.69 -7.79 13.81
C GLU A 188 0.03 -8.91 13.01
N ILE A 189 -0.07 -8.80 11.67
CA ILE A 189 -0.44 -9.95 10.80
C ILE A 189 0.62 -11.05 10.94
N LYS A 190 1.91 -10.69 10.85
CA LYS A 190 3.01 -11.65 11.01
C LYS A 190 2.96 -12.35 12.38
N ALA A 191 2.71 -11.59 13.45
CA ALA A 191 2.52 -12.13 14.79
C ALA A 191 1.29 -13.06 14.89
N PHE A 192 0.15 -12.66 14.31
CA PHE A 192 -1.07 -13.49 14.26
C PHE A 192 -0.83 -14.81 13.51
N MET A 193 -0.15 -14.73 12.37
CA MET A 193 0.16 -15.88 11.54
C MET A 193 1.24 -16.80 12.14
N ASN A 194 2.17 -16.26 12.93
CA ASN A 194 3.05 -17.05 13.79
C ASN A 194 2.32 -17.73 14.98
N GLY A 195 0.99 -17.62 15.05
CA GLY A 195 0.18 -18.27 16.08
C GLY A 195 0.15 -17.52 17.41
N THR A 196 0.35 -16.21 17.42
CA THR A 196 0.15 -15.39 18.63
C THR A 196 -1.17 -14.62 18.54
N HIS A 197 -2.00 -14.68 19.58
CA HIS A 197 -3.29 -14.02 19.60
C HIS A 197 -3.14 -12.53 19.96
N VAL A 198 -2.98 -11.69 18.92
CA VAL A 198 -2.95 -10.23 19.09
C VAL A 198 -4.35 -9.71 19.42
N LYS A 199 -4.57 -9.36 20.69
CA LYS A 199 -5.86 -8.89 21.19
C LYS A 199 -6.32 -7.63 20.45
N HIS A 200 -7.60 -7.58 20.09
CA HIS A 200 -8.28 -6.47 19.39
C HIS A 200 -7.87 -6.19 17.94
N PHE A 201 -6.76 -6.74 17.44
CA PHE A 201 -6.19 -6.43 16.13
C PHE A 201 -7.18 -6.58 14.95
N LEU A 202 -7.94 -7.68 14.88
CA LEU A 202 -8.87 -7.98 13.78
C LEU A 202 -10.35 -7.68 14.10
N LYS A 203 -10.65 -6.76 15.02
CA LYS A 203 -12.04 -6.35 15.30
C LYS A 203 -12.52 -5.33 14.26
N LEU A 204 -13.80 -5.38 13.87
CA LEU A 204 -14.39 -4.43 12.91
C LEU A 204 -14.15 -2.96 13.32
N ARG A 205 -14.23 -2.63 14.61
CA ARG A 205 -13.91 -1.29 15.14
C ARG A 205 -12.48 -0.86 14.78
N THR A 206 -11.50 -1.74 14.98
CA THR A 206 -10.09 -1.55 14.65
C THR A 206 -9.92 -1.25 13.17
N ILE A 207 -10.60 -2.00 12.30
CA ILE A 207 -10.53 -1.80 10.84
C ILE A 207 -11.19 -0.48 10.41
N LEU A 208 -12.32 -0.10 11.01
CA LEU A 208 -12.96 1.20 10.74
C LEU A 208 -12.08 2.38 11.19
N VAL A 209 -11.47 2.29 12.38
CA VAL A 209 -10.50 3.29 12.86
C VAL A 209 -9.27 3.32 11.96
N LYS A 210 -8.77 2.17 11.49
CA LYS A 210 -7.65 2.07 10.53
C LYS A 210 -7.98 2.77 9.21
N ILE A 211 -9.15 2.54 8.63
CA ILE A 211 -9.61 3.17 7.38
C ILE A 211 -9.64 4.70 7.52
N VAL A 212 -10.35 5.21 8.53
CA VAL A 212 -10.48 6.67 8.74
C VAL A 212 -9.12 7.29 9.09
N GLY A 213 -8.35 6.65 9.97
CA GLY A 213 -7.00 7.08 10.35
C GLY A 213 -6.05 7.17 9.14
N THR A 214 -6.06 6.16 8.25
CA THR A 214 -5.22 6.15 7.03
C THR A 214 -5.62 7.25 6.06
N ILE A 215 -6.92 7.49 5.86
CA ILE A 215 -7.41 8.58 4.99
C ILE A 215 -6.91 9.93 5.53
N LEU A 216 -7.05 10.19 6.83
CA LEU A 216 -6.58 11.43 7.46
C LEU A 216 -5.05 11.54 7.45
N ALA A 217 -4.33 10.44 7.67
CA ALA A 217 -2.86 10.36 7.61
C ALA A 217 -2.34 10.84 6.24
N ALA A 218 -2.76 10.17 5.16
CA ALA A 218 -2.33 10.48 3.81
C ALA A 218 -2.80 11.88 3.36
N SER A 219 -4.01 12.29 3.75
CA SER A 219 -4.54 13.63 3.43
C SER A 219 -3.84 14.78 4.16
N SER A 220 -3.13 14.47 5.26
CA SER A 220 -2.38 15.46 6.05
C SER A 220 -0.99 15.81 5.50
N GLY A 221 -0.57 15.21 4.37
CA GLY A 221 0.77 15.45 3.80
C GLY A 221 1.94 14.95 4.68
N LEU A 222 1.66 14.09 5.66
CA LEU A 222 2.67 13.25 6.29
C LEU A 222 3.24 12.27 5.25
N ALA A 223 4.51 11.89 5.40
CA ALA A 223 5.18 10.95 4.49
C ALA A 223 4.73 9.49 4.78
N SER A 224 3.46 9.19 4.48
CA SER A 224 2.79 7.92 4.75
C SER A 224 2.04 7.43 3.51
N GLY A 225 2.11 6.12 3.23
CA GLY A 225 1.31 5.46 2.21
C GLY A 225 -0.05 4.97 2.74
N SER A 226 -0.93 4.54 1.83
CA SER A 226 -2.17 3.81 2.14
C SER A 226 -2.03 2.29 1.91
N GLU A 227 -0.98 1.89 1.20
CA GLU A 227 -0.74 0.55 0.67
C GLU A 227 -0.46 -0.48 1.77
N GLY A 228 0.38 -0.12 2.77
CA GLY A 228 0.67 -0.95 3.93
C GLY A 228 -0.58 -1.22 4.79
N PRO A 229 -1.31 -0.18 5.24
CA PRO A 229 -2.59 -0.33 5.93
C PRO A 229 -3.63 -1.16 5.17
N LEU A 230 -3.64 -1.13 3.84
CA LEU A 230 -4.59 -1.90 3.03
C LEU A 230 -4.44 -3.42 3.20
N ILE A 231 -3.24 -3.92 3.51
CA ILE A 231 -2.97 -5.34 3.82
C ILE A 231 -3.69 -5.73 5.12
N HIS A 232 -3.60 -4.90 6.15
CA HIS A 232 -4.31 -5.10 7.42
C HIS A 232 -5.83 -4.94 7.26
N ILE A 233 -6.28 -3.95 6.50
CA ILE A 233 -7.70 -3.79 6.18
C ILE A 233 -8.24 -5.04 5.46
N GLY A 234 -7.50 -5.60 4.50
CA GLY A 234 -7.86 -6.85 3.81
C GLY A 234 -7.94 -8.07 4.73
N ALA A 235 -6.94 -8.27 5.60
CA ALA A 235 -6.95 -9.27 6.66
C ALA A 235 -8.16 -9.12 7.61
N GLY A 236 -8.51 -7.87 7.95
CA GLY A 236 -9.63 -7.51 8.79
C GLY A 236 -10.99 -7.78 8.17
N ILE A 237 -11.18 -7.43 6.89
CA ILE A 237 -12.39 -7.73 6.10
C ILE A 237 -12.60 -9.24 6.05
N ALA A 238 -11.55 -10.01 5.73
CA ALA A 238 -11.62 -11.47 5.74
C ALA A 238 -12.00 -12.03 7.12
N SER A 239 -11.36 -11.58 8.21
CA SER A 239 -11.71 -12.03 9.56
C SER A 239 -13.13 -11.61 10.00
N GLY A 240 -13.67 -10.52 9.47
CA GLY A 240 -15.04 -10.06 9.74
C GLY A 240 -16.08 -10.92 9.01
N MET A 241 -15.84 -11.18 7.72
CA MET A 241 -16.71 -12.00 6.86
C MET A 241 -16.74 -13.48 7.27
N THR A 242 -15.68 -13.99 7.91
CA THR A 242 -15.65 -15.39 8.39
C THR A 242 -16.26 -15.59 9.77
N ARG A 243 -16.26 -14.58 10.64
CA ARG A 243 -16.75 -14.71 12.02
C ARG A 243 -18.27 -14.68 12.16
N GLY A 244 -18.99 -13.98 11.28
CA GLY A 244 -20.46 -13.97 11.25
C GLY A 244 -21.16 -13.18 12.38
N ASP A 245 -20.68 -13.28 13.62
CA ASP A 245 -21.39 -12.87 14.85
C ASP A 245 -21.87 -11.41 14.94
N LYS A 246 -21.38 -10.49 14.10
CA LYS A 246 -21.75 -9.05 14.13
C LYS A 246 -21.87 -8.34 12.78
N VAL A 247 -21.44 -8.93 11.66
CA VAL A 247 -21.49 -8.28 10.33
C VAL A 247 -22.82 -8.56 9.60
N GLN A 248 -23.62 -9.49 10.12
CA GLN A 248 -24.90 -9.94 9.54
C GLN A 248 -25.96 -8.83 9.41
N SER A 249 -25.83 -7.69 10.11
CA SER A 249 -26.81 -6.60 10.10
C SER A 249 -26.61 -5.52 9.04
N LEU A 250 -25.56 -5.58 8.20
CA LEU A 250 -25.10 -4.40 7.44
C LEU A 250 -25.02 -4.54 5.90
N CYS A 251 -24.93 -5.74 5.32
CA CYS A 251 -24.93 -5.88 3.85
C CYS A 251 -25.51 -7.19 3.27
N PHE A 252 -25.44 -8.34 3.96
CA PHE A 252 -25.92 -9.61 3.41
C PHE A 252 -26.50 -10.52 4.50
N GLU A 253 -27.75 -10.95 4.31
CA GLU A 253 -28.39 -12.02 5.10
C GLU A 253 -27.87 -13.41 4.70
N PHE A 254 -26.55 -13.63 4.79
CA PHE A 254 -26.04 -15.00 4.74
C PHE A 254 -26.48 -15.76 5.99
N SER A 255 -27.16 -16.88 5.79
CA SER A 255 -27.73 -17.68 6.88
C SER A 255 -26.64 -18.14 7.86
N PRO A 256 -26.81 -17.95 9.18
CA PRO A 256 -25.73 -18.17 10.17
C PRO A 256 -25.24 -19.62 10.21
N ALA A 257 -26.10 -20.57 9.82
CA ALA A 257 -25.76 -21.99 9.69
C ALA A 257 -24.67 -22.29 8.62
N ILE A 258 -24.40 -21.37 7.69
CA ILE A 258 -23.38 -21.52 6.65
C ILE A 258 -22.01 -21.05 7.17
N LEU A 259 -21.94 -19.87 7.80
CA LEU A 259 -20.70 -19.29 8.32
C LEU A 259 -20.15 -20.08 9.52
N GLY A 260 -21.02 -20.65 10.37
CA GLY A 260 -20.59 -21.46 11.52
C GLY A 260 -19.67 -22.64 11.18
N ARG A 261 -19.66 -23.10 9.92
CA ARG A 261 -18.76 -24.16 9.41
C ARG A 261 -17.29 -23.75 9.28
N PHE A 262 -16.98 -22.46 9.42
CA PHE A 262 -15.65 -21.87 9.29
C PHE A 262 -15.16 -21.19 10.57
N HIS A 263 -15.83 -21.39 11.71
CA HIS A 263 -15.42 -20.79 13.00
C HIS A 263 -14.19 -21.46 13.64
N ASN A 264 -13.39 -22.21 12.86
CA ASN A 264 -12.14 -22.82 13.30
C ASN A 264 -10.97 -21.86 13.04
N ASP A 265 -10.02 -21.74 13.97
CA ASP A 265 -8.91 -20.80 13.82
C ASP A 265 -7.98 -21.14 12.64
N ARG A 266 -7.90 -22.41 12.23
CA ARG A 266 -7.24 -22.82 10.97
C ARG A 266 -7.91 -22.24 9.73
N ASP A 267 -9.23 -22.41 9.57
CA ASP A 267 -9.98 -21.86 8.43
C ASP A 267 -9.90 -20.32 8.43
N ARG A 268 -10.03 -19.72 9.62
CA ARG A 268 -9.92 -18.27 9.82
C ARG A 268 -8.53 -17.74 9.43
N ARG A 269 -7.44 -18.41 9.82
CA ARG A 269 -6.07 -18.09 9.41
C ARG A 269 -5.92 -18.14 7.89
N ASP A 270 -6.44 -19.19 7.26
CA ASP A 270 -6.42 -19.36 5.80
C ASP A 270 -7.14 -18.20 5.07
N PHE A 271 -8.33 -17.78 5.53
CA PHE A 271 -9.04 -16.64 4.96
C PHE A 271 -8.35 -15.30 5.23
N ILE A 272 -7.78 -15.09 6.42
CA ILE A 272 -6.99 -13.90 6.75
C ILE A 272 -5.77 -13.77 5.82
N SER A 273 -5.12 -14.90 5.51
CA SER A 273 -4.03 -14.97 4.53
C SER A 273 -4.48 -14.51 3.14
N ALA A 274 -5.64 -15.01 2.68
CA ALA A 274 -6.22 -14.59 1.40
C ALA A 274 -6.63 -13.11 1.40
N GLY A 275 -7.15 -12.58 2.51
CA GLY A 275 -7.49 -11.18 2.67
C GLY A 275 -6.26 -10.26 2.66
N ALA A 276 -5.19 -10.64 3.34
CA ALA A 276 -3.92 -9.90 3.32
C ALA A 276 -3.32 -9.85 1.90
N GLY A 277 -3.29 -11.00 1.21
CA GLY A 277 -2.77 -11.11 -0.16
C GLY A 277 -3.60 -10.33 -1.16
N ALA A 278 -4.94 -10.31 -0.99
CA ALA A 278 -5.84 -9.50 -1.77
C ALA A 278 -5.70 -7.99 -1.51
N GLY A 279 -5.41 -7.58 -0.26
CA GLY A 279 -5.06 -6.18 0.07
C GLY A 279 -3.79 -5.72 -0.65
N MET A 280 -2.72 -6.53 -0.60
CA MET A 280 -1.49 -6.32 -1.37
C MET A 280 -1.75 -6.24 -2.89
N ALA A 281 -2.56 -7.16 -3.42
CA ALA A 281 -2.90 -7.22 -4.84
C ALA A 281 -3.77 -6.02 -5.30
N ALA A 282 -4.61 -5.46 -4.42
CA ALA A 282 -5.35 -4.23 -4.69
C ALA A 282 -4.45 -2.99 -4.66
N ALA A 283 -3.50 -2.91 -3.72
CA ALA A 283 -2.52 -1.82 -3.65
C ALA A 283 -1.65 -1.72 -4.91
N PHE A 284 -1.01 -2.83 -5.32
CA PHE A 284 0.02 -2.83 -6.36
C PHE A 284 -0.42 -3.40 -7.72
N GLY A 285 -1.61 -4.02 -7.82
CA GLY A 285 -2.08 -4.65 -9.06
C GLY A 285 -1.38 -5.97 -9.41
N ALA A 286 -0.64 -6.54 -8.46
CA ALA A 286 0.18 -7.73 -8.64
C ALA A 286 -0.40 -8.92 -7.85
N PRO A 287 -1.37 -9.68 -8.39
CA PRO A 287 -2.03 -10.75 -7.64
C PRO A 287 -1.07 -11.88 -7.25
N ILE A 288 -0.11 -12.23 -8.10
CA ILE A 288 0.93 -13.22 -7.77
C ILE A 288 1.88 -12.67 -6.69
N GLY A 289 2.29 -11.40 -6.81
CA GLY A 289 3.13 -10.74 -5.81
C GLY A 289 2.47 -10.66 -4.42
N GLY A 290 1.15 -10.41 -4.36
CA GLY A 290 0.40 -10.43 -3.11
C GLY A 290 0.33 -11.80 -2.45
N VAL A 291 0.23 -12.88 -3.24
CA VAL A 291 0.30 -14.25 -2.73
C VAL A 291 1.70 -14.59 -2.22
N LEU A 292 2.75 -14.25 -3.00
CA LEU A 292 4.14 -14.49 -2.61
C LEU A 292 4.53 -13.74 -1.34
N PHE A 293 4.16 -12.47 -1.22
CA PHE A 293 4.36 -11.68 0.00
C PHE A 293 3.75 -12.35 1.23
N VAL A 294 2.50 -12.83 1.15
CA VAL A 294 1.87 -13.55 2.28
C VAL A 294 2.59 -14.86 2.59
N LEU A 295 3.04 -15.58 1.56
CA LEU A 295 3.80 -16.82 1.74
C LEU A 295 5.15 -16.59 2.43
N GLU A 296 5.92 -15.61 1.97
CA GLU A 296 7.26 -15.25 2.46
C GLU A 296 7.22 -14.58 3.83
N GLU A 297 6.40 -13.55 4.00
CA GLU A 297 6.44 -12.70 5.21
C GLU A 297 5.56 -13.22 6.35
N THR A 298 4.58 -14.08 6.08
CA THR A 298 3.57 -14.44 7.09
C THR A 298 3.34 -15.95 7.29
N SER A 299 3.68 -16.84 6.36
CA SER A 299 3.28 -18.26 6.47
C SER A 299 4.46 -19.24 6.62
N ASN A 300 4.54 -19.89 7.78
CA ASN A 300 5.53 -20.96 8.01
C ASN A 300 5.07 -22.33 7.45
N ALA A 301 3.80 -22.47 7.06
CA ALA A 301 3.25 -23.70 6.52
C ALA A 301 2.13 -23.39 5.51
N TRP A 302 2.21 -23.99 4.31
CA TRP A 302 1.28 -23.76 3.21
C TRP A 302 0.79 -25.07 2.61
N HIS A 303 -0.43 -25.04 2.08
CA HIS A 303 -1.06 -26.18 1.39
C HIS A 303 -1.51 -25.69 0.00
N PRO A 304 -1.45 -26.51 -1.07
CA PRO A 304 -1.78 -26.05 -2.42
C PRO A 304 -3.17 -25.41 -2.56
N GLN A 305 -4.18 -25.92 -1.84
CA GLN A 305 -5.53 -25.35 -1.84
C GLN A 305 -5.58 -23.94 -1.22
N LEU A 306 -4.73 -23.63 -0.24
CA LEU A 306 -4.65 -22.29 0.32
C LEU A 306 -4.08 -21.32 -0.71
N ILE A 307 -3.01 -21.69 -1.41
CA ILE A 307 -2.39 -20.88 -2.47
C ILE A 307 -3.41 -20.52 -3.56
N TRP A 308 -4.18 -21.51 -4.03
CA TRP A 308 -5.25 -21.27 -5.01
C TRP A 308 -6.32 -20.30 -4.50
N ASN A 309 -6.75 -20.43 -3.25
CA ASN A 309 -7.71 -19.50 -2.66
C ASN A 309 -7.14 -18.08 -2.52
N MET A 310 -5.88 -17.94 -2.05
CA MET A 310 -5.21 -16.64 -1.95
C MET A 310 -5.07 -15.98 -3.33
N PHE A 311 -4.68 -16.75 -4.35
CA PHE A 311 -4.58 -16.28 -5.73
C PHE A 311 -5.93 -15.84 -6.29
N THR A 312 -7.01 -16.59 -6.05
CA THR A 312 -8.35 -16.18 -6.51
C THR A 312 -8.87 -14.95 -5.78
N ALA A 313 -8.67 -14.81 -4.46
CA ALA A 313 -9.02 -13.57 -3.75
C ALA A 313 -8.26 -12.36 -4.30
N ALA A 314 -6.95 -12.52 -4.53
CA ALA A 314 -6.09 -11.50 -5.09
C ALA A 314 -6.48 -11.11 -6.53
N LEU A 315 -6.70 -12.10 -7.41
CA LEU A 315 -7.13 -11.88 -8.79
C LEU A 315 -8.49 -11.17 -8.85
N VAL A 316 -9.46 -11.60 -8.02
CA VAL A 316 -10.77 -10.95 -7.95
C VAL A 316 -10.63 -9.51 -7.44
N ALA A 317 -9.81 -9.25 -6.42
CA ALA A 317 -9.57 -7.90 -5.93
C ALA A 317 -8.98 -6.98 -7.02
N THR A 318 -7.94 -7.43 -7.74
CA THR A 318 -7.33 -6.66 -8.84
C THR A 318 -8.32 -6.44 -9.99
N VAL A 319 -9.07 -7.47 -10.42
CA VAL A 319 -10.02 -7.38 -11.53
C VAL A 319 -11.23 -6.50 -11.17
N SER A 320 -11.82 -6.65 -9.99
CA SER A 320 -12.90 -5.78 -9.52
C SER A 320 -12.44 -4.33 -9.40
N LEU A 321 -11.22 -4.08 -8.89
CA LEU A 321 -10.66 -2.73 -8.83
C LEU A 321 -10.45 -2.13 -10.23
N ALA A 322 -10.01 -2.93 -11.20
CA ALA A 322 -9.86 -2.50 -12.60
C ALA A 322 -11.20 -2.08 -13.22
N PHE A 323 -12.28 -2.85 -13.02
CA PHE A 323 -13.62 -2.49 -13.49
C PHE A 323 -14.15 -1.21 -12.82
N ILE A 324 -14.00 -1.07 -11.50
CA ILE A 324 -14.43 0.13 -10.76
C ILE A 324 -13.66 1.39 -11.21
N LYS A 325 -12.43 1.25 -11.71
CA LYS A 325 -11.66 2.36 -12.31
C LYS A 325 -12.09 2.67 -13.75
N ALA A 326 -12.39 1.64 -14.55
CA ALA A 326 -12.68 1.78 -15.97
C ALA A 326 -13.95 2.62 -16.25
N ASP A 327 -14.98 2.45 -15.41
CA ASP A 327 -16.28 3.14 -15.49
C ASP A 327 -16.14 4.68 -15.44
N LEU A 328 -15.08 5.19 -14.82
CA LEU A 328 -14.80 6.62 -14.68
C LEU A 328 -13.75 7.16 -15.67
N ASN A 329 -12.94 6.28 -16.26
CA ASN A 329 -11.80 6.63 -17.13
C ASN A 329 -12.09 6.35 -18.62
N SER A 330 -13.29 6.69 -19.08
CA SER A 330 -13.72 6.53 -20.48
C SER A 330 -13.72 5.09 -21.02
N GLY A 331 -13.74 4.07 -20.14
CA GLY A 331 -13.84 2.66 -20.51
C GLY A 331 -12.52 1.89 -20.67
N ASP A 332 -11.35 2.53 -20.54
CA ASP A 332 -10.05 1.84 -20.62
C ASP A 332 -9.82 1.00 -19.33
N VAL A 333 -10.02 -0.33 -19.42
CA VAL A 333 -9.81 -1.27 -18.30
C VAL A 333 -8.31 -1.52 -18.11
N SER A 334 -7.72 -0.84 -17.12
CA SER A 334 -6.35 -1.09 -16.68
C SER A 334 -6.32 -1.98 -15.44
N LEU A 335 -5.57 -3.09 -15.51
CA LEU A 335 -5.36 -4.02 -14.39
C LEU A 335 -4.44 -3.47 -13.27
N ALA A 336 -3.98 -2.22 -13.39
CA ALA A 336 -3.06 -1.62 -12.43
C ALA A 336 -3.67 -1.45 -11.04
N GLY A 337 -2.82 -1.58 -10.01
CA GLY A 337 -3.14 -1.31 -8.60
C GLY A 337 -3.46 0.16 -8.36
N LEU A 338 -3.76 0.51 -7.10
CA LEU A 338 -3.84 1.93 -6.69
C LEU A 338 -2.57 2.65 -7.17
N LEU A 339 -1.41 2.13 -6.79
CA LEU A 339 -0.13 2.50 -7.40
C LEU A 339 0.00 1.84 -8.78
N SER A 340 0.26 2.66 -9.80
CA SER A 340 0.53 2.24 -11.18
C SER A 340 1.84 2.82 -11.67
N PHE A 341 2.80 1.95 -11.99
CA PHE A 341 4.09 2.34 -12.57
C PHE A 341 4.00 2.70 -14.06
N GLY A 342 2.80 2.69 -14.64
CA GLY A 342 2.57 2.85 -16.07
C GLY A 342 2.85 1.57 -16.87
N THR A 343 2.57 1.62 -18.17
CA THR A 343 2.91 0.55 -19.10
C THR A 343 4.08 0.98 -19.98
N THR A 344 5.06 0.10 -20.18
CA THR A 344 6.06 0.24 -21.25
C THR A 344 5.38 0.39 -22.62
N ASN A 345 4.21 -0.24 -22.78
CA ASN A 345 3.37 -0.16 -23.97
C ASN A 345 2.71 1.22 -24.19
N SER A 346 2.79 2.16 -23.24
CA SER A 346 2.39 3.56 -23.52
C SER A 346 3.32 4.22 -24.54
N VAL A 347 4.60 3.81 -24.56
CA VAL A 347 5.56 4.13 -25.63
C VAL A 347 5.18 3.43 -26.95
N GLN A 348 4.50 2.29 -26.89
CA GLN A 348 4.03 1.58 -28.07
C GLN A 348 2.74 2.16 -28.69
N ARG A 349 1.84 2.81 -27.92
CA ARG A 349 0.76 3.62 -28.52
C ARG A 349 1.32 4.80 -29.34
N LEU A 350 2.50 5.34 -28.99
CA LEU A 350 3.23 6.33 -29.80
C LEU A 350 3.91 5.73 -31.05
N ARG A 351 4.18 4.42 -31.07
CA ARG A 351 4.68 3.67 -32.23
C ARG A 351 3.58 3.47 -33.28
N ASP A 352 2.41 2.99 -32.86
CA ASP A 352 1.30 2.65 -33.76
C ASP A 352 0.64 3.89 -34.40
N GLY A 353 0.83 5.08 -33.81
CA GLY A 353 0.49 6.37 -34.42
C GLY A 353 1.44 6.84 -35.54
N GLY A 354 2.48 6.06 -35.89
CA GLY A 354 3.43 6.38 -36.96
C GLY A 354 4.47 7.46 -36.62
N ILE A 355 4.58 7.83 -35.34
CA ILE A 355 5.40 8.94 -34.86
C ILE A 355 6.85 8.52 -34.58
N LEU A 356 7.07 7.27 -34.14
CA LEU A 356 8.39 6.68 -33.86
C LEU A 356 8.68 5.53 -34.82
N ALA A 357 9.18 5.87 -36.01
CA ALA A 357 9.39 4.90 -37.10
C ALA A 357 10.69 4.09 -37.01
N ASP A 358 11.71 4.54 -36.25
CA ASP A 358 13.07 3.96 -36.35
C ASP A 358 13.88 3.97 -35.03
N SER A 359 13.20 3.91 -33.89
CA SER A 359 13.87 3.68 -32.59
C SER A 359 13.08 2.72 -31.72
N SER A 360 13.61 1.52 -31.59
CA SER A 360 13.21 0.56 -30.56
C SER A 360 13.51 1.15 -29.19
N VAL A 361 12.51 1.77 -28.55
CA VAL A 361 12.46 1.91 -27.08
C VAL A 361 11.87 0.62 -26.47
N GLU A 362 12.43 -0.50 -26.92
CA GLU A 362 12.90 -1.45 -25.93
C GLU A 362 13.96 -0.67 -25.12
N ALA A 363 13.95 -0.79 -23.80
CA ALA A 363 15.15 -0.53 -23.02
C ALA A 363 15.84 -1.89 -22.88
N PRO A 364 16.60 -2.37 -23.89
CA PRO A 364 17.27 -3.66 -23.78
C PRO A 364 18.30 -3.50 -22.67
N ILE A 365 18.04 -4.14 -21.52
CA ILE A 365 18.97 -4.13 -20.40
C ILE A 365 20.26 -4.78 -20.91
N TYR A 366 21.29 -3.97 -21.11
CA TYR A 366 22.58 -4.50 -21.54
C TYR A 366 23.18 -5.26 -20.36
N TRP A 367 23.87 -6.37 -20.65
CA TRP A 367 24.42 -7.24 -19.60
C TRP A 367 25.36 -6.50 -18.61
N TRP A 368 26.00 -5.41 -19.06
CA TRP A 368 26.86 -4.57 -18.21
C TRP A 368 26.07 -3.66 -17.25
N GLU A 369 24.83 -3.30 -17.58
CA GLU A 369 23.93 -2.54 -16.70
C GLU A 369 23.51 -3.35 -15.47
N ILE A 370 23.56 -4.68 -15.54
CA ILE A 370 23.36 -5.58 -14.39
C ILE A 370 24.36 -5.24 -13.27
N ILE A 371 25.60 -4.88 -13.60
CA ILE A 371 26.60 -4.44 -12.60
C ILE A 371 26.14 -3.15 -11.91
N MET A 372 25.56 -2.21 -12.67
CA MET A 372 25.01 -0.96 -12.12
C MET A 372 23.78 -1.23 -11.24
N PHE A 373 22.89 -2.15 -11.64
CA PHE A 373 21.77 -2.57 -10.80
C PHE A 373 22.22 -3.26 -9.50
N VAL A 374 23.29 -4.05 -9.52
CA VAL A 374 23.90 -4.62 -8.31
C VAL A 374 24.45 -3.51 -7.40
N VAL A 375 25.14 -2.51 -7.95
CA VAL A 375 25.63 -1.35 -7.17
C VAL A 375 24.46 -0.57 -6.55
N VAL A 376 23.39 -0.31 -7.31
CA VAL A 376 22.17 0.34 -6.80
C VAL A 376 21.51 -0.50 -5.70
N GLY A 377 21.46 -1.83 -5.84
CA GLY A 377 20.96 -2.75 -4.81
C GLY A 377 21.79 -2.70 -3.51
N ILE A 378 23.12 -2.68 -3.62
CA ILE A 378 24.02 -2.53 -2.46
C ILE A 378 23.80 -1.18 -1.76
N LEU A 379 23.73 -0.08 -2.53
CA LEU A 379 23.46 1.26 -1.99
C LEU A 379 22.09 1.33 -1.30
N GLY A 380 21.05 0.76 -1.91
CA GLY A 380 19.71 0.66 -1.33
C GLY A 380 19.70 -0.15 -0.02
N GLY A 381 20.42 -1.27 0.02
CA GLY A 381 20.59 -2.07 1.24
C GLY A 381 21.29 -1.32 2.38
N ILE A 382 22.35 -0.56 2.08
CA ILE A 382 23.05 0.28 3.06
C ILE A 382 22.14 1.38 3.59
N VAL A 383 21.46 2.12 2.70
CA VAL A 383 20.54 3.20 3.09
C VAL A 383 19.35 2.66 3.91
N GLY A 384 18.77 1.52 3.53
CA GLY A 384 17.73 0.84 4.29
C GLY A 384 18.20 0.35 5.67
N GLY A 385 19.42 -0.17 5.77
CA GLY A 385 20.03 -0.54 7.05
C GLY A 385 20.20 0.65 7.99
N VAL A 386 20.68 1.79 7.47
CA VAL A 386 20.77 3.05 8.22
C VAL A 386 19.39 3.55 8.64
N PHE A 387 18.40 3.51 7.74
CA PHE A 387 17.01 3.92 8.03
C PHE A 387 16.42 3.09 9.18
N ASN A 388 16.50 1.76 9.09
CA ASN A 388 16.00 0.85 10.12
C ASN A 388 16.69 1.07 11.48
N ARG A 389 18.00 1.32 11.48
CA ARG A 389 18.73 1.63 12.72
C ARG A 389 18.32 2.96 13.32
N ALA A 390 18.12 4.00 12.50
CA ALA A 390 17.65 5.30 12.95
C ALA A 390 16.23 5.23 13.54
N VAL A 391 15.30 4.56 12.86
CA VAL A 391 13.94 4.27 13.36
C VAL A 391 13.98 3.52 14.68
N SER A 392 14.82 2.49 14.80
CA SER A 392 15.00 1.71 16.03
C SER A 392 15.59 2.51 17.19
N LEU A 393 16.30 3.61 16.93
CA LEU A 393 16.80 4.51 17.97
C LEU A 393 15.72 5.55 18.35
N LEU A 394 15.01 6.10 17.35
CA LEU A 394 13.92 7.06 17.57
C LEU A 394 12.77 6.45 18.39
N SER A 395 12.44 5.18 18.17
CA SER A 395 11.38 4.48 18.92
C SER A 395 11.68 4.31 20.42
N LEU A 396 12.95 4.39 20.83
CA LEU A 396 13.34 4.39 22.25
C LEU A 396 13.17 5.75 22.93
N VAL A 397 13.21 6.84 22.14
CA VAL A 397 13.09 8.22 22.62
C VAL A 397 11.62 8.67 22.69
N ARG A 398 10.73 8.04 21.91
CA ARG A 398 9.32 8.46 21.80
C ARG A 398 8.56 8.43 23.13
N PRO A 399 7.68 9.43 23.37
CA PRO A 399 6.86 9.48 24.57
C PRO A 399 5.87 8.31 24.66
N ARG A 400 5.69 7.79 25.88
CA ARG A 400 4.61 6.84 26.20
C ARG A 400 3.28 7.51 26.53
N ASN A 401 3.28 8.79 26.91
CA ASN A 401 2.07 9.48 27.34
C ASN A 401 1.23 9.94 26.14
N ASN A 402 -0.07 9.61 26.15
CA ASN A 402 -1.01 9.92 25.06
C ASN A 402 -1.02 11.41 24.65
N LEU A 403 -0.97 12.33 25.62
CA LEU A 403 -0.95 13.77 25.35
C LEU A 403 0.35 14.22 24.65
N LEU A 404 1.49 13.66 25.04
CA LEU A 404 2.78 13.96 24.41
C LEU A 404 2.86 13.37 23.00
N ARG A 405 2.21 12.23 22.73
CA ARG A 405 2.07 11.67 21.38
C ARG A 405 1.20 12.53 20.48
N ALA A 406 0.08 13.06 20.98
CA ALA A 406 -0.74 13.99 20.21
C ALA A 406 0.03 15.28 19.87
N PHE A 407 0.84 15.79 20.81
CA PHE A 407 1.74 16.92 20.56
C PHE A 407 2.86 16.57 19.57
N GLU A 408 3.43 15.36 19.65
CA GLU A 408 4.42 14.86 18.69
C GLU A 408 3.84 14.83 17.26
N VAL A 409 2.65 14.26 17.05
CA VAL A 409 1.97 14.23 15.74
C VAL A 409 1.73 15.64 15.19
N PHE A 410 1.29 16.57 16.03
CA PHE A 410 1.13 17.98 15.65
C PHE A 410 2.45 18.64 15.26
N ALA A 411 3.50 18.46 16.07
CA ALA A 411 4.82 19.03 15.79
C ALA A 411 5.42 18.46 14.50
N ILE A 412 5.29 17.15 14.26
CA ILE A 412 5.74 16.51 13.02
C ILE A 412 4.96 17.06 11.82
N SER A 413 3.63 17.19 11.91
CA SER A 413 2.80 17.74 10.82
C SER A 413 3.12 19.21 10.50
N LEU A 414 3.48 20.01 11.51
CA LEU A 414 3.95 21.37 11.31
C LEU A 414 5.34 21.40 10.64
N ILE A 415 6.26 20.52 11.06
CA ILE A 415 7.60 20.38 10.48
C ILE A 415 7.55 19.87 9.03
N THR A 416 6.72 18.87 8.71
CA THR A 416 6.54 18.40 7.32
C THR A 416 5.97 19.51 6.46
N SER A 417 4.92 20.19 6.92
CA SER A 417 4.28 21.30 6.20
C SER A 417 5.26 22.44 5.94
N ALA A 418 6.02 22.86 6.94
CA ALA A 418 7.05 23.90 6.78
C ALA A 418 8.17 23.45 5.84
N SER A 419 8.70 22.24 6.02
CA SER A 419 9.80 21.72 5.18
C SER A 419 9.41 21.64 3.72
N ILE A 420 8.23 21.10 3.40
CA ILE A 420 7.72 20.97 2.03
C ILE A 420 7.44 22.36 1.43
N PHE A 421 6.70 23.22 2.14
CA PHE A 421 6.30 24.53 1.62
C PHE A 421 7.50 25.45 1.39
N TYR A 422 8.40 25.59 2.37
CA TYR A 422 9.58 26.45 2.22
C TYR A 422 10.59 25.90 1.22
N LEU A 423 10.79 24.58 1.11
CA LEU A 423 11.69 24.02 0.10
C LEU A 423 11.22 24.38 -1.32
N VAL A 424 9.91 24.29 -1.57
CA VAL A 424 9.27 24.62 -2.86
C VAL A 424 9.33 26.13 -3.16
N VAL A 425 9.02 26.99 -2.17
CA VAL A 425 9.02 28.46 -2.34
C VAL A 425 10.43 29.05 -2.47
N LEU A 426 11.43 28.46 -1.79
CA LEU A 426 12.82 28.92 -1.87
C LEU A 426 13.57 28.37 -3.10
N ASN A 427 13.01 27.37 -3.79
CA ASN A 427 13.64 26.74 -4.97
C ASN A 427 12.63 26.57 -6.13
N PRO A 428 11.99 27.65 -6.63
CA PRO A 428 11.08 27.54 -7.76
C PRO A 428 11.87 27.19 -9.02
N VAL A 429 11.67 25.98 -9.53
CA VAL A 429 12.13 25.57 -10.85
C VAL A 429 10.88 25.36 -11.70
N CYS A 430 10.58 26.37 -12.52
CA CYS A 430 9.39 26.41 -13.35
C CYS A 430 9.60 25.64 -14.65
N ARG A 431 8.58 24.90 -15.07
CA ARG A 431 8.52 24.09 -16.29
C ARG A 431 7.23 24.38 -17.02
N ASP A 432 7.28 24.38 -18.35
CA ASP A 432 6.10 24.63 -19.19
C ASP A 432 5.13 23.44 -19.11
N ASN A 433 3.86 23.71 -18.86
CA ASN A 433 2.94 22.75 -18.26
C ASN A 433 2.34 21.66 -19.15
N GLY A 434 2.60 21.66 -20.47
CA GLY A 434 1.72 20.89 -21.36
C GLY A 434 0.39 21.61 -21.63
N LEU A 435 0.21 22.71 -22.40
CA LEU A 435 0.97 23.58 -23.33
C LEU A 435 -0.12 24.41 -24.16
N TRP A 436 0.15 25.56 -24.88
CA TRP A 436 -0.76 26.24 -25.90
C TRP A 436 -0.07 27.29 -26.88
N THR A 437 -0.34 27.40 -28.22
CA THR A 437 0.32 28.14 -29.40
C THR A 437 -0.61 28.75 -30.54
N CYS A 438 -0.71 30.06 -30.81
CA CYS A 438 -1.60 30.73 -31.82
C CYS A 438 -1.23 30.41 -33.27
N ARG A 439 -1.59 29.22 -33.73
CA ARG A 439 -1.61 28.84 -35.15
C ARG A 439 -2.06 30.02 -36.04
N ASP A 440 -1.27 30.44 -37.03
CA ASP A 440 -1.65 31.56 -37.92
C ASP A 440 -1.13 31.39 -39.37
N GLY A 441 -1.97 30.88 -40.28
CA GLY A 441 -1.65 30.73 -41.71
C GLY A 441 -1.06 29.38 -42.15
N GLY A 442 -1.07 28.37 -41.27
CA GLY A 442 -0.58 27.00 -41.55
C GLY A 442 0.62 26.61 -40.68
N SER A 443 1.39 27.59 -40.25
CA SER A 443 2.39 27.55 -39.19
C SER A 443 1.77 27.30 -37.80
N TRP A 444 2.59 26.79 -36.89
CA TRP A 444 2.44 26.97 -35.44
C TRP A 444 2.66 28.45 -35.07
N GLY A 445 1.94 29.04 -34.10
CA GLY A 445 2.14 30.45 -33.71
C GLY A 445 1.86 30.78 -32.23
N ASP A 446 1.44 32.00 -31.87
CA ASP A 446 1.58 32.70 -30.57
C ASP A 446 1.02 32.03 -29.27
N TRP A 447 1.87 31.55 -28.36
CA TRP A 447 1.43 30.79 -27.17
C TRP A 447 0.45 31.54 -26.23
N CYS A 448 -0.65 30.90 -25.77
CA CYS A 448 -1.39 31.45 -24.60
C CYS A 448 -0.73 30.98 -23.32
N SER A 449 -0.86 31.84 -22.32
CA SER A 449 -0.64 31.57 -20.89
C SER A 449 -1.58 30.48 -20.31
N GLY A 450 -2.25 29.68 -21.15
CA GLY A 450 -3.64 29.32 -20.93
C GLY A 450 -4.59 30.46 -21.34
N PRO A 451 -5.86 30.17 -21.65
CA PRO A 451 -6.58 30.87 -22.73
C PRO A 451 -7.13 32.28 -22.42
N LEU A 452 -6.64 32.93 -21.36
CA LEU A 452 -7.06 34.29 -20.96
C LEU A 452 -6.29 35.38 -21.72
N ASP A 453 -5.21 34.98 -22.37
CA ASP A 453 -4.52 35.70 -23.44
C ASP A 453 -5.41 35.71 -24.72
N LEU A 454 -6.41 36.60 -24.76
CA LEU A 454 -7.21 36.89 -25.96
C LEU A 454 -6.73 38.15 -26.71
N ASP A 455 -5.83 38.92 -26.11
CA ASP A 455 -5.19 40.09 -26.73
C ASP A 455 -3.90 39.73 -27.50
N THR A 456 -3.43 38.50 -27.39
CA THR A 456 -2.21 37.94 -28.01
C THR A 456 -2.44 37.55 -29.46
N CYS A 457 -3.50 36.78 -29.73
CA CYS A 457 -3.82 36.33 -31.08
C CYS A 457 -4.42 37.48 -31.92
N LYS A 458 -3.59 38.19 -32.67
CA LYS A 458 -4.00 39.38 -33.43
C LYS A 458 -3.69 39.26 -34.93
N GLY A 459 -4.62 38.60 -35.59
CA GLY A 459 -4.79 38.54 -37.05
C GLY A 459 -6.20 38.03 -37.36
N PRO A 460 -6.63 38.05 -38.64
CA PRO A 460 -7.91 37.44 -39.02
C PRO A 460 -7.92 35.90 -38.88
N THR A 461 -6.79 35.28 -38.50
CA THR A 461 -6.61 33.81 -38.47
C THR A 461 -5.80 33.23 -37.28
N SER A 462 -5.28 34.03 -36.34
CA SER A 462 -4.43 33.58 -35.20
C SER A 462 -5.26 33.06 -34.00
N SER A 463 -4.88 31.95 -33.32
CA SER A 463 -5.60 31.44 -32.09
C SER A 463 -4.85 30.41 -31.17
N CYS A 464 -4.59 30.73 -29.88
CA CYS A 464 -3.63 30.07 -28.97
C CYS A 464 -3.78 28.53 -28.69
N ALA A 465 -2.97 27.64 -29.29
CA ALA A 465 -2.92 26.15 -29.15
C ALA A 465 -1.71 25.31 -29.75
N ASN A 466 -0.82 24.63 -28.99
CA ASN A 466 -0.17 23.34 -29.40
C ASN A 466 1.37 23.08 -29.16
N ALA A 467 2.28 23.83 -29.79
CA ALA A 467 3.52 23.37 -30.46
C ALA A 467 4.66 22.55 -29.76
N SER A 468 4.55 22.07 -28.52
CA SER A 468 5.54 21.13 -27.92
C SER A 468 4.91 19.83 -27.39
N ALA A 469 3.59 19.70 -27.50
CA ALA A 469 2.90 18.46 -27.77
C ALA A 469 2.84 18.28 -29.30
N TRP A 470 3.91 18.71 -29.97
CA TRP A 470 4.19 18.58 -31.39
C TRP A 470 5.68 18.28 -31.50
N MET A 471 6.03 17.32 -32.34
CA MET A 471 7.40 16.91 -32.60
C MET A 471 7.69 16.89 -34.09
N CYS A 472 8.97 17.01 -34.40
CA CYS A 472 9.45 16.99 -35.77
C CYS A 472 9.50 15.57 -36.33
N GLN A 473 8.90 15.38 -37.49
CA GLN A 473 8.97 14.14 -38.27
C GLN A 473 9.73 14.39 -39.58
N GLY A 474 10.85 13.69 -39.77
CA GLY A 474 11.75 13.88 -40.91
C GLY A 474 12.75 15.04 -40.71
N GLY A 475 13.67 15.19 -41.65
CA GLY A 475 14.79 16.12 -41.56
C GLY A 475 15.84 15.72 -40.51
N SER A 476 16.86 16.56 -40.33
CA SER A 476 17.94 16.34 -39.35
C SER A 476 17.53 16.59 -37.89
N SER A 477 16.32 17.11 -37.66
CA SER A 477 15.76 17.43 -36.33
C SER A 477 14.62 16.49 -35.90
N ALA A 478 14.42 15.36 -36.59
CA ALA A 478 13.41 14.36 -36.25
C ALA A 478 13.50 13.95 -34.76
N GLY A 479 12.35 13.90 -34.08
CA GLY A 479 12.26 13.57 -32.64
C GLY A 479 12.32 14.75 -31.66
N ARG A 480 12.66 15.97 -32.11
CA ARG A 480 12.66 17.19 -31.26
C ARG A 480 11.26 17.81 -31.19
N SER A 481 10.97 18.61 -30.15
CA SER A 481 9.73 19.38 -30.06
C SER A 481 9.69 20.52 -31.09
N CYS A 482 8.50 20.83 -31.56
CA CYS A 482 8.24 21.91 -32.53
C CYS A 482 8.11 23.30 -31.90
N ARG A 483 8.84 23.53 -30.79
CA ARG A 483 8.78 24.76 -29.99
C ARG A 483 9.19 25.99 -30.82
N ASP A 484 10.14 25.80 -31.72
CA ASP A 484 10.66 26.77 -32.68
C ASP A 484 10.63 26.15 -34.10
N SER A 485 10.53 26.99 -35.14
CA SER A 485 10.25 26.56 -36.52
C SER A 485 11.35 25.76 -37.24
N ASP A 486 12.43 25.39 -36.53
CA ASP A 486 13.57 24.57 -36.97
C ASP A 486 13.16 23.31 -37.75
N CYS A 487 12.06 22.66 -37.34
CA CYS A 487 11.61 21.43 -37.97
C CYS A 487 11.24 21.64 -39.45
N GLU A 488 10.40 22.64 -39.73
CA GLU A 488 9.86 22.91 -41.06
C GLU A 488 10.94 23.50 -41.99
N GLN A 489 11.95 24.16 -41.42
CA GLN A 489 13.12 24.66 -42.15
C GLN A 489 14.14 23.56 -42.52
N LEU A 490 14.28 22.53 -41.68
CA LEU A 490 15.23 21.41 -41.91
C LEU A 490 14.61 20.24 -42.70
N GLY A 491 13.53 20.50 -43.44
CA GLY A 491 12.84 19.52 -44.28
C GLY A 491 12.00 18.49 -43.51
N GLY A 492 11.81 18.70 -42.21
CA GLY A 492 10.86 17.96 -41.40
C GLY A 492 9.45 18.56 -41.45
N LYS A 493 8.50 17.89 -40.80
CA LYS A 493 7.13 18.39 -40.59
C LYS A 493 6.75 18.27 -39.13
N CYS A 494 6.13 19.31 -38.59
CA CYS A 494 5.62 19.28 -37.22
C CYS A 494 4.31 18.50 -37.12
N VAL A 495 4.33 17.41 -36.33
CA VAL A 495 3.18 16.53 -36.10
C VAL A 495 2.80 16.51 -34.62
N PRO A 496 1.50 16.34 -34.27
CA PRO A 496 1.07 16.39 -32.88
C PRO A 496 1.56 15.17 -32.11
N LEU A 497 2.30 15.43 -31.06
CA LEU A 497 2.58 14.50 -29.98
C LEU A 497 1.30 14.41 -29.14
N GLN A 498 0.54 13.32 -29.28
CA GLN A 498 -0.61 13.04 -28.39
C GLN A 498 -0.10 12.66 -26.99
N ILE A 499 0.42 13.66 -26.26
CA ILE A 499 0.70 13.54 -24.84
C ILE A 499 -0.66 13.58 -24.14
N PRO A 500 -1.10 12.52 -23.45
CA PRO A 500 -2.26 12.62 -22.56
C PRO A 500 -1.92 13.72 -21.56
N ALA A 501 -2.76 14.76 -21.52
CA ALA A 501 -2.44 16.05 -20.88
C ALA A 501 -1.70 15.86 -19.56
N ILE A 502 -0.64 16.64 -19.35
CA ILE A 502 0.06 16.69 -18.06
C ILE A 502 -0.94 17.28 -17.06
N ASN A 503 -1.74 16.40 -16.46
CA ASN A 503 -2.86 16.77 -15.63
C ASN A 503 -2.32 17.43 -14.36
N ARG A 504 -2.27 18.76 -14.41
CA ARG A 504 -1.91 19.68 -13.33
C ARG A 504 -0.60 19.31 -12.63
N GLY A 505 0.50 19.85 -13.17
CA GLY A 505 1.60 20.26 -12.30
C GLY A 505 1.14 21.45 -11.45
N MET A 506 1.56 21.53 -10.20
CA MET A 506 1.14 22.60 -9.29
C MET A 506 1.80 23.92 -9.69
N GLN A 507 0.99 24.96 -9.94
CA GLN A 507 1.49 26.31 -10.19
C GLN A 507 1.76 27.01 -8.84
N MET A 508 3.03 27.13 -8.47
CA MET A 508 3.42 27.78 -7.22
C MET A 508 4.72 28.57 -7.41
N GLY A 509 4.62 29.90 -7.38
CA GLY A 509 5.75 30.79 -7.66
C GLY A 509 6.23 30.78 -9.11
N CYS A 510 5.35 30.41 -10.05
CA CYS A 510 5.62 30.34 -11.49
C CYS A 510 4.52 31.05 -12.29
N ASP A 511 4.86 31.53 -13.48
CA ASP A 511 3.96 32.25 -14.38
C ASP A 511 2.80 31.36 -14.89
N VAL A 512 1.76 32.01 -15.41
CA VAL A 512 0.56 31.32 -15.91
C VAL A 512 0.93 30.50 -17.15
N GLY A 513 0.64 29.20 -17.12
CA GLY A 513 1.12 28.24 -18.13
C GLY A 513 2.37 27.44 -17.69
N GLN A 514 2.91 27.70 -16.51
CA GLN A 514 4.02 26.93 -15.93
C GLN A 514 3.63 26.24 -14.62
N TYR A 515 4.32 25.14 -14.31
CA TYR A 515 4.27 24.46 -13.02
C TYR A 515 5.65 24.47 -12.37
N ASN A 516 5.65 24.40 -11.04
CA ASN A 516 6.87 24.21 -10.26
C ASN A 516 7.15 22.70 -10.18
N GLU A 517 8.30 22.25 -10.72
CA GLU A 517 8.64 20.81 -10.81
C GLU A 517 8.73 20.17 -9.41
N LEU A 518 9.20 20.94 -8.41
CA LEU A 518 9.37 20.49 -7.04
C LEU A 518 8.04 20.52 -6.25
N ALA A 519 7.18 21.52 -6.49
CA ALA A 519 5.81 21.53 -5.97
C ALA A 519 5.02 20.31 -6.47
N THR A 520 5.13 20.02 -7.76
CA THR A 520 4.44 18.90 -8.43
C THR A 520 4.87 17.53 -7.90
N LEU A 521 6.08 17.44 -7.37
CA LEU A 521 6.66 16.22 -6.79
C LEU A 521 6.26 16.05 -5.31
N LEU A 522 6.21 17.13 -4.53
CA LEU A 522 6.01 17.09 -3.06
C LEU A 522 4.58 17.38 -2.58
N PHE A 523 3.78 18.16 -3.32
CA PHE A 523 2.37 18.42 -2.99
C PHE A 523 1.39 17.46 -3.69
N GLY A 524 1.81 16.84 -4.78
CA GLY A 524 1.01 15.84 -5.49
C GLY A 524 0.89 14.53 -4.70
N HIS A 525 -0.10 13.70 -5.07
CA HIS A 525 -0.25 12.34 -4.52
C HIS A 525 1.05 11.56 -4.71
N HIS A 526 1.56 10.91 -3.66
CA HIS A 526 2.85 10.20 -3.71
C HIS A 526 2.88 9.15 -4.84
N GLU A 527 1.80 8.40 -5.04
CA GLU A 527 1.65 7.44 -6.14
C GLU A 527 1.79 8.10 -7.52
N LEU A 528 1.17 9.25 -7.73
CA LEU A 528 1.22 9.99 -8.99
C LEU A 528 2.62 10.57 -9.23
N SER A 529 3.30 11.03 -8.18
CA SER A 529 4.69 11.50 -8.25
C SER A 529 5.65 10.37 -8.64
N ILE A 530 5.50 9.17 -8.05
CA ILE A 530 6.28 7.97 -8.41
C ILE A 530 5.98 7.56 -9.86
N SER A 531 4.71 7.53 -10.26
CA SER A 531 4.30 7.19 -11.63
C SER A 531 4.89 8.16 -12.67
N ARG A 532 4.89 9.47 -12.38
CA ARG A 532 5.52 10.50 -13.23
C ARG A 532 7.04 10.31 -13.37
N MET A 533 7.75 9.96 -12.30
CA MET A 533 9.19 9.67 -12.37
C MET A 533 9.52 8.47 -13.25
N MET A 534 8.67 7.44 -13.27
CA MET A 534 8.90 6.20 -14.04
C MET A 534 8.47 6.30 -15.51
N THR A 535 7.44 7.09 -15.81
CA THR A 535 6.82 7.13 -17.16
C THR A 535 7.36 8.23 -18.07
N GLN A 536 8.01 9.26 -17.53
CA GLN A 536 8.48 10.43 -18.28
C GLN A 536 10.01 10.41 -18.46
N ALA A 537 10.50 9.53 -19.33
CA ALA A 537 11.92 9.38 -19.64
C ALA A 537 12.24 9.66 -21.12
N TRP A 538 12.93 10.78 -21.37
CA TRP A 538 13.54 11.23 -22.64
C TRP A 538 12.57 11.47 -23.83
N PRO A 539 12.80 12.50 -24.69
CA PRO A 539 13.90 13.47 -24.70
C PRO A 539 13.77 14.62 -23.68
N PHE A 540 12.65 14.69 -22.96
CA PHE A 540 12.43 15.71 -21.92
C PHE A 540 12.49 15.05 -20.54
N SER A 541 13.56 15.30 -19.77
CA SER A 541 13.57 14.97 -18.34
C SER A 541 12.71 16.00 -17.60
N PRO A 542 11.58 15.61 -16.97
CA PRO A 542 10.65 16.57 -16.36
C PRO A 542 11.19 17.20 -15.07
N TYR A 543 12.21 16.59 -14.46
CA TYR A 543 12.81 17.03 -13.19
C TYR A 543 14.31 17.30 -13.37
N SER A 544 14.81 18.37 -12.75
CA SER A 544 16.26 18.56 -12.63
C SER A 544 16.86 17.63 -11.56
N ILE A 545 18.11 17.19 -11.78
CA ILE A 545 18.85 16.34 -10.82
C ILE A 545 18.92 17.01 -9.44
N ALA A 546 19.10 18.33 -9.40
CA ALA A 546 19.14 19.10 -8.15
C ALA A 546 17.81 19.05 -7.39
N SER A 547 16.67 19.19 -8.07
CA SER A 547 15.35 19.07 -7.45
C SER A 547 15.07 17.64 -6.97
N MET A 548 15.43 16.62 -7.75
CA MET A 548 15.27 15.22 -7.34
C MET A 548 16.10 14.89 -6.09
N LEU A 549 17.36 15.34 -6.02
CA LEU A 549 18.21 15.14 -4.84
C LEU A 549 17.69 15.88 -3.61
N LYS A 550 17.22 17.13 -3.75
CA LYS A 550 16.58 17.89 -2.67
C LYS A 550 15.32 17.19 -2.15
N ALA A 551 14.45 16.76 -3.05
CA ALA A 551 13.24 16.02 -2.70
C ALA A 551 13.55 14.69 -2.02
N ALA A 552 14.50 13.89 -2.55
CA ALA A 552 14.89 12.62 -1.95
C ALA A 552 15.44 12.81 -0.53
N ALA A 553 16.34 13.78 -0.33
CA ALA A 553 16.93 14.06 0.99
C ALA A 553 15.90 14.52 2.02
N VAL A 554 15.01 15.45 1.66
CA VAL A 554 13.96 15.93 2.58
C VAL A 554 12.94 14.84 2.86
N THR A 555 12.43 14.15 1.83
CA THR A 555 11.45 13.05 2.00
C THR A 555 12.03 11.92 2.86
N PHE A 556 13.31 11.56 2.71
CA PHE A 556 13.95 10.56 3.57
C PHE A 556 13.95 10.95 5.06
N VAL A 557 14.27 12.22 5.37
CA VAL A 557 14.23 12.74 6.75
C VAL A 557 12.80 12.82 7.28
N LEU A 558 11.83 13.25 6.45
CA LEU A 558 10.42 13.31 6.86
C LEU A 558 9.84 11.89 7.10
N MET A 559 10.20 10.90 6.29
CA MET A 559 9.84 9.49 6.50
C MET A 559 10.40 8.95 7.82
N LEU A 560 11.68 9.21 8.12
CA LEU A 560 12.32 8.81 9.38
C LEU A 560 11.58 9.34 10.61
N ILE A 561 11.19 10.62 10.59
CA ILE A 561 10.51 11.28 11.71
C ILE A 561 9.05 10.83 11.82
N THR A 562 8.36 10.64 10.69
CA THR A 562 6.95 10.24 10.63
C THR A 562 6.72 8.78 11.06
N PHE A 563 7.64 7.87 10.69
CA PHE A 563 7.42 6.43 10.87
C PHE A 563 7.18 6.07 12.34
N GLY A 564 5.98 5.56 12.65
CA GLY A 564 5.56 5.16 14.01
C GLY A 564 5.10 6.30 14.93
N ALA A 565 4.87 7.51 14.39
CA ALA A 565 4.10 8.55 15.07
C ALA A 565 2.58 8.41 14.84
N HIS A 566 2.19 7.70 13.77
CA HIS A 566 0.81 7.49 13.32
C HIS A 566 0.28 6.06 13.61
#